data_AF-A0A7C9DSS1-F1
#
_entry.id   AF-A0A7C9DSS1-F1
#
_cell.length_a   1.000
_cell.length_b   1.000
_cell.length_c   1.000
_cell.angle_alpha   90.00
_cell.angle_beta   90.00
_cell.angle_gamma   90.00
#
_symmetry.space_group_name_H-M   'P 1'
#
loop_
_entity.id
_entity.type
_entity.pdbx_description
1 polymer ?
#
loop_
_entity_poly.entity_id
_entity_poly.type
_entity_poly.pdbx_seq_one_letter_code
_entity_poly.pdbx_strand_id
1 'polypeptide(L)'
;GESGNLRFAPECLCYIFHHMALELNKILEDYIDENTGRPFLPSISGENAYLNRIVKPIYETISKEVENSKNGTAPHSAWRNYDDINEYFWSRRCFEKMKWPIDVGSTFFVVSGRKRHVGKTGFVEQRSFWNLYRSFDRLWVMLILFLQAAIIVAWEGKDYPWHALSSRDVQVKMLTMFLTWSGLRFLQSLLDAGMQYSLIS
;
A
#
# COMPACT_ATOMS: atom_id res chain seq x y z
N GLY A 1 18.20 -10.17 19.20
CA GLY A 1 19.29 -9.57 18.40
C GLY A 1 18.72 -9.02 17.11
N GLU A 2 19.41 -8.08 16.48
CA GLU A 2 19.01 -7.40 15.23
C GLU A 2 18.60 -8.39 14.12
N SER A 3 19.27 -9.54 14.04
CA SER A 3 18.96 -10.65 13.14
C SER A 3 17.58 -11.29 13.37
N GLY A 4 17.05 -11.19 14.58
CA GLY A 4 15.73 -11.72 14.95
C GLY A 4 14.56 -10.94 14.37
N ASN A 5 14.78 -9.72 13.89
CA ASN A 5 13.74 -8.92 13.23
C ASN A 5 13.63 -9.26 11.74
N LEU A 6 14.74 -9.68 11.11
CA LEU A 6 14.76 -10.12 9.71
C LEU A 6 13.99 -11.43 9.48
N ARG A 7 13.76 -12.25 10.51
CA ARG A 7 12.96 -13.48 10.40
C ARG A 7 11.53 -13.22 9.92
N PHE A 8 11.05 -12.00 10.15
CA PHE A 8 9.73 -11.61 9.71
C PHE A 8 9.69 -11.30 8.22
N ALA A 9 10.85 -11.10 7.57
CA ALA A 9 11.11 -10.76 6.16
C ALA A 9 11.49 -11.98 5.29
N PRO A 10 10.56 -12.91 4.97
CA PRO A 10 10.91 -14.11 4.24
C PRO A 10 11.52 -13.82 2.87
N GLU A 11 11.07 -12.77 2.17
CA GLU A 11 11.59 -12.50 0.83
C GLU A 11 12.97 -11.84 0.84
N CYS A 12 13.24 -11.02 1.86
CA CYS A 12 14.59 -10.56 2.15
C CYS A 12 15.53 -11.74 2.42
N LEU A 13 15.09 -12.71 3.23
CA LEU A 13 15.87 -13.91 3.53
C LEU A 13 16.08 -14.78 2.28
N CYS A 14 15.05 -14.94 1.44
CA CYS A 14 15.16 -15.62 0.16
C CYS A 14 16.20 -14.93 -0.73
N TYR A 15 16.17 -13.61 -0.86
CA TYR A 15 17.15 -12.85 -1.64
C TYR A 15 18.59 -13.13 -1.17
N ILE A 16 18.83 -13.00 0.14
CA ILE A 16 20.15 -13.24 0.74
C ILE A 16 20.59 -14.70 0.52
N PHE A 17 19.70 -15.66 0.75
CA PHE A 17 19.98 -17.08 0.60
C PHE A 17 20.37 -17.44 -0.84
N HIS A 18 19.59 -17.00 -1.84
CA HIS A 18 19.87 -17.34 -3.24
C HIS A 18 21.22 -16.79 -3.70
N HIS A 19 21.56 -15.56 -3.34
CA HIS A 19 22.85 -15.00 -3.70
C HIS A 19 24.03 -15.70 -3.02
N MET A 20 23.92 -16.02 -1.74
CA MET A 20 24.98 -16.76 -1.04
C MET A 20 25.10 -18.21 -1.54
N ALA A 21 23.99 -18.86 -1.88
CA ALA A 21 24.02 -20.21 -2.46
C ALA A 21 24.72 -20.20 -3.84
N LEU A 22 24.48 -19.17 -4.66
CA LEU A 22 25.19 -19.01 -5.93
C LEU A 22 26.69 -18.80 -5.73
N GLU A 23 27.10 -17.98 -4.75
CA GLU A 23 28.52 -17.81 -4.42
C GLU A 23 29.14 -19.10 -3.89
N LEU A 24 28.43 -19.84 -3.04
CA LEU A 24 28.89 -21.14 -2.53
C LEU A 24 29.09 -22.15 -3.66
N ASN A 25 28.14 -22.24 -4.60
CA ASN A 25 28.26 -23.14 -5.75
C ASN A 25 29.50 -22.81 -6.59
N LYS A 26 29.81 -21.53 -6.81
CA LYS A 26 31.03 -21.11 -7.52
C LYS A 26 32.31 -21.54 -6.80
N ILE A 27 32.31 -21.52 -5.46
CA ILE A 27 33.44 -22.01 -4.66
C ILE A 27 33.57 -23.53 -4.80
N LEU A 28 32.45 -24.26 -4.72
CA LEU A 28 32.43 -25.73 -4.82
C LEU A 28 32.82 -26.25 -6.20
N GLU A 29 32.54 -25.49 -7.26
CA GLU A 29 32.89 -25.83 -8.64
C GLU A 29 34.30 -25.36 -9.05
N ASP A 30 35.11 -24.86 -8.10
CA ASP A 30 36.44 -24.28 -8.36
C ASP A 30 36.42 -23.23 -9.48
N TYR A 31 35.36 -22.42 -9.53
CA TYR A 31 35.17 -21.40 -10.56
C TYR A 31 36.34 -20.41 -10.54
N ILE A 32 36.93 -20.15 -11.71
CA ILE A 32 37.98 -19.15 -11.89
C ILE A 32 37.31 -17.84 -12.30
N ASP A 33 37.49 -16.80 -11.49
CA ASP A 33 36.96 -15.48 -11.81
C ASP A 33 37.65 -14.91 -13.04
N GLU A 34 36.88 -14.69 -14.11
CA GLU A 34 37.36 -14.17 -15.41
C GLU A 34 38.10 -12.83 -15.28
N ASN A 35 37.75 -12.02 -14.29
CA ASN A 35 38.38 -10.71 -14.10
C ASN A 35 39.73 -10.79 -13.38
N THR A 36 39.93 -11.78 -12.51
CA THR A 36 41.12 -11.86 -11.64
C THR A 36 42.03 -13.04 -11.95
N GLY A 37 41.55 -14.04 -12.70
CA GLY A 37 42.27 -15.26 -13.03
C GLY A 37 42.57 -16.15 -11.82
N ARG A 38 41.86 -15.95 -10.71
CA ARG A 38 42.05 -16.66 -9.44
C ARG A 38 40.78 -17.44 -9.06
N PRO A 39 40.88 -18.45 -8.15
CA PRO A 39 39.71 -19.10 -7.60
C PRO A 39 38.74 -18.07 -7.02
N PHE A 40 37.45 -18.29 -7.27
CA PHE A 40 36.39 -17.39 -6.84
C PHE A 40 36.43 -17.16 -5.33
N LEU A 41 36.51 -15.88 -4.95
CA LEU A 41 36.42 -15.45 -3.56
C LEU A 41 35.02 -14.86 -3.33
N PRO A 42 34.34 -15.21 -2.22
CA PRO A 42 33.02 -14.66 -1.94
C PRO A 42 33.09 -13.15 -1.78
N SER A 43 32.07 -12.45 -2.30
CA SER A 43 32.02 -10.98 -2.31
C SER A 43 32.02 -10.39 -0.90
N ILE A 44 31.69 -11.20 0.11
CA ILE A 44 31.56 -10.83 1.50
C ILE A 44 32.56 -11.67 2.30
N SER A 45 33.68 -11.06 2.67
CA SER A 45 34.78 -11.69 3.39
C SER A 45 35.27 -10.81 4.55
N GLY A 46 35.75 -11.40 5.64
CA GLY A 46 36.29 -10.73 6.82
C GLY A 46 35.55 -11.04 8.12
N GLU A 47 36.05 -10.49 9.23
CA GLU A 47 35.43 -10.69 10.56
C GLU A 47 34.05 -10.04 10.63
N ASN A 48 33.04 -10.83 11.05
CA ASN A 48 31.64 -10.39 11.13
C ASN A 48 31.10 -9.77 9.82
N ALA A 49 31.64 -10.15 8.67
CA ALA A 49 31.30 -9.54 7.39
C ALA A 49 29.81 -9.71 7.03
N TYR A 50 29.22 -10.87 7.33
CA TYR A 50 27.79 -11.12 7.15
C TYR A 50 26.93 -10.14 7.96
N LEU A 51 27.25 -9.97 9.25
CA LEU A 51 26.52 -9.05 10.13
C LEU A 51 26.66 -7.61 9.64
N ASN A 52 27.88 -7.16 9.35
CA ASN A 52 28.16 -5.77 9.05
C ASN A 52 27.76 -5.34 7.63
N ARG A 53 27.85 -6.24 6.63
CA ARG A 53 27.60 -5.91 5.22
C ARG A 53 26.22 -6.30 4.72
N ILE A 54 25.55 -7.26 5.36
CA ILE A 54 24.22 -7.73 4.95
C ILE A 54 23.15 -7.35 5.96
N VAL A 55 23.30 -7.85 7.19
CA VAL A 55 22.25 -7.74 8.21
C VAL A 55 22.08 -6.30 8.67
N LYS A 56 23.18 -5.63 9.02
CA LYS A 56 23.17 -4.30 9.62
C LYS A 56 22.60 -3.21 8.70
N PRO A 57 22.96 -3.11 7.40
CA PRO A 57 22.38 -2.10 6.51
C PRO A 57 20.86 -2.25 6.34
N ILE A 58 20.37 -3.50 6.24
CA ILE A 58 18.93 -3.77 6.11
C ILE A 58 18.22 -3.44 7.41
N TYR A 59 18.77 -3.88 8.54
CA TYR A 59 18.22 -3.59 9.86
C TYR A 59 18.16 -2.09 10.15
N GLU A 60 19.23 -1.34 9.91
CA GLU A 60 19.28 0.11 10.11
C GLU A 60 18.24 0.84 9.24
N THR A 61 18.00 0.35 8.02
CA THR A 61 16.97 0.92 7.13
C THR A 61 15.57 0.71 7.68
N ILE A 62 15.27 -0.51 8.13
CA ILE A 62 13.98 -0.83 8.77
C ILE A 62 13.81 0.00 10.04
N SER A 63 14.84 0.09 10.89
CA SER A 63 14.81 0.88 12.13
C SER A 63 14.50 2.35 11.85
N LYS A 64 15.17 2.96 10.87
CA LYS A 64 14.92 4.36 10.50
C LYS A 64 13.53 4.58 9.90
N GLU A 65 12.99 3.64 9.12
CA GLU A 65 11.60 3.73 8.61
C GLU A 65 10.58 3.63 9.76
N VAL A 66 10.83 2.78 10.77
CA VAL A 66 10.01 2.69 11.97
C VAL A 66 10.07 3.97 12.81
N GLU A 67 11.25 4.57 12.97
CA GLU A 67 11.40 5.88 13.63
C GLU A 67 10.63 6.97 12.88
N ASN A 68 10.68 6.98 11.55
CA ASN A 68 9.92 7.91 10.70
C ASN A 68 8.40 7.75 10.82
N SER A 69 7.91 6.57 11.21
CA SER A 69 6.49 6.32 11.48
C SER A 69 5.94 7.18 12.64
N LYS A 70 6.80 7.77 13.49
CA LYS A 70 6.41 8.52 14.70
C LYS A 70 5.41 7.73 15.55
N ASN A 71 5.72 6.45 15.77
CA ASN A 71 4.87 5.53 16.53
C ASN A 71 3.44 5.40 15.99
N GLY A 72 3.27 5.42 14.66
CA GLY A 72 1.97 5.32 13.99
C GLY A 72 1.21 6.64 13.83
N THR A 73 1.80 7.76 14.24
CA THR A 73 1.18 9.10 14.12
C THR A 73 1.45 9.76 12.75
N ALA A 74 2.49 9.30 12.02
CA ALA A 74 2.79 9.81 10.69
C ALA A 74 1.79 9.27 9.65
N PRO A 75 1.44 10.08 8.61
CA PRO A 75 0.60 9.61 7.52
C PRO A 75 1.15 8.31 6.93
N HIS A 76 0.30 7.30 6.72
CA HIS A 76 0.72 5.99 6.20
C HIS A 76 1.35 6.03 4.79
N SER A 77 1.22 7.15 4.08
CA SER A 77 1.86 7.44 2.80
C SER A 77 3.31 7.91 2.93
N ALA A 78 3.73 8.36 4.12
CA ALA A 78 5.02 9.02 4.33
C ALA A 78 6.15 8.07 4.76
N TRP A 79 5.84 6.80 5.06
CA TRP A 79 6.79 5.80 5.53
C TRP A 79 6.45 4.41 4.98
N ARG A 80 7.46 3.54 4.87
CA ARG A 80 7.29 2.16 4.40
C ARG A 80 7.00 1.22 5.57
N ASN A 81 5.94 0.44 5.45
CA ASN A 81 5.66 -0.66 6.36
C ASN A 81 6.53 -1.88 6.01
N TYR A 82 6.56 -2.84 6.93
CA TYR A 82 7.21 -4.13 6.77
C TYR A 82 6.81 -4.85 5.46
N ASP A 83 5.53 -4.80 5.07
CA ASP A 83 5.05 -5.40 3.83
C ASP A 83 5.65 -4.73 2.58
N ASP A 84 5.67 -3.38 2.56
CA ASP A 84 6.31 -2.59 1.49
C ASP A 84 7.80 -2.93 1.35
N ILE A 85 8.48 -3.16 2.48
CA ILE A 85 9.89 -3.54 2.52
C ILE A 85 10.09 -4.96 2.00
N ASN A 86 9.22 -5.90 2.37
CA ASN A 86 9.32 -7.29 1.94
C ASN A 86 8.99 -7.45 0.45
N GLU A 87 7.95 -6.77 -0.04
CA GLU A 87 7.57 -6.75 -1.46
C GLU A 87 8.71 -6.22 -2.35
N TYR A 88 9.49 -5.25 -1.86
CA TYR A 88 10.63 -4.73 -2.60
C TYR A 88 11.58 -5.84 -3.06
N PHE A 89 11.84 -6.86 -2.23
CA PHE A 89 12.75 -7.97 -2.56
C PHE A 89 12.25 -8.90 -3.67
N TRP A 90 10.96 -8.84 -4.01
CA TRP A 90 10.39 -9.50 -5.19
C TRP A 90 10.30 -8.61 -6.42
N SER A 91 10.51 -7.31 -6.26
CA SER A 91 10.41 -6.38 -7.37
C SER A 91 11.63 -6.50 -8.30
N ARG A 92 11.41 -6.29 -9.62
CA ARG A 92 12.51 -6.17 -10.59
C ARG A 92 13.53 -5.11 -10.20
N ARG A 93 13.08 -4.05 -9.50
CA ARG A 93 13.92 -2.96 -9.01
C ARG A 93 14.94 -3.42 -7.98
N CYS A 94 14.65 -4.45 -7.18
CA CYS A 94 15.63 -5.03 -6.25
C CYS A 94 16.79 -5.63 -7.04
N PHE A 95 16.51 -6.50 -8.01
CA PHE A 95 17.53 -7.14 -8.84
C PHE A 95 18.35 -6.14 -9.68
N GLU A 96 17.72 -5.07 -10.16
CA GLU A 96 18.42 -4.04 -10.95
C GLU A 96 19.28 -3.09 -10.11
N LYS A 97 18.82 -2.72 -8.90
CA LYS A 97 19.43 -1.61 -8.13
C LYS A 97 20.12 -2.02 -6.84
N MET A 98 19.67 -3.05 -6.15
CA MET A 98 20.28 -3.48 -4.88
C MET A 98 21.61 -4.19 -5.15
N LYS A 99 21.69 -4.93 -6.26
CA LYS A 99 22.85 -5.72 -6.72
C LYS A 99 23.38 -6.71 -5.67
N TRP A 100 24.32 -7.54 -6.10
CA TRP A 100 25.09 -8.39 -5.21
C TRP A 100 26.59 -8.28 -5.57
N PRO A 101 27.49 -7.90 -4.64
CA PRO A 101 27.25 -7.53 -3.23
C PRO A 101 26.35 -6.29 -3.07
N ILE A 102 25.70 -6.17 -1.91
CA ILE A 102 24.71 -5.12 -1.63
C ILE A 102 25.32 -3.73 -1.82
N ASP A 103 24.74 -2.94 -2.73
CA ASP A 103 25.07 -1.53 -2.89
C ASP A 103 24.28 -0.68 -1.87
N VAL A 104 24.98 -0.19 -0.85
CA VAL A 104 24.43 0.70 0.20
C VAL A 104 23.96 2.04 -0.40
N GLY A 105 24.44 2.41 -1.59
CA GLY A 105 23.96 3.57 -2.35
C GLY A 105 22.64 3.32 -3.10
N SER A 106 22.11 2.09 -3.06
CA SER A 106 20.86 1.77 -3.75
C SER A 106 19.67 2.50 -3.15
N THR A 107 18.64 2.66 -3.99
CA THR A 107 17.42 3.45 -3.69
C THR A 107 16.68 2.93 -2.45
N PHE A 108 16.90 1.66 -2.07
CA PHE A 108 16.27 1.00 -0.93
C PHE A 108 16.76 1.52 0.44
N PHE A 109 18.07 1.78 0.58
CA PHE A 109 18.71 2.21 1.84
C PHE A 109 18.60 3.72 2.08
N VAL A 110 18.09 4.48 1.10
CA VAL A 110 17.83 5.91 1.26
C VAL A 110 16.55 6.06 2.07
N VAL A 111 16.64 6.63 3.27
CA VAL A 111 15.50 6.88 4.16
C VAL A 111 15.32 8.41 4.29
N SER A 112 14.29 8.93 3.60
CA SER A 112 13.83 10.33 3.55
C SER A 112 14.84 11.41 3.06
N GLY A 113 14.32 12.51 2.48
CA GLY A 113 15.09 13.73 2.16
C GLY A 113 15.86 13.78 0.83
N ARG A 114 15.91 12.70 0.03
CA ARG A 114 16.54 12.72 -1.31
C ARG A 114 15.54 12.30 -2.39
N LYS A 115 15.64 12.91 -3.59
CA LYS A 115 14.81 12.66 -4.80
C LYS A 115 14.75 11.18 -5.27
N ARG A 116 15.46 10.26 -4.60
CA ARG A 116 15.59 8.83 -4.92
C ARG A 116 15.08 7.95 -3.77
N HIS A 117 14.09 8.37 -2.99
CA HIS A 117 13.44 7.49 -2.01
C HIS A 117 12.48 6.55 -2.74
N VAL A 118 12.54 5.24 -2.45
CA VAL A 118 11.47 4.32 -2.88
C VAL A 118 10.31 4.51 -1.91
N GLY A 119 9.25 5.16 -2.39
CA GLY A 119 8.00 5.30 -1.63
C GLY A 119 7.29 3.96 -1.42
N LYS A 120 6.15 4.02 -0.73
CA LYS A 120 5.26 2.89 -0.48
C LYS A 120 4.95 2.13 -1.78
N THR A 121 5.13 0.81 -1.80
CA THR A 121 4.73 -0.04 -2.92
C THR A 121 3.33 -0.55 -2.63
N GLY A 122 2.37 -0.18 -3.48
CA GLY A 122 0.98 -0.61 -3.34
C GLY A 122 0.01 0.48 -2.92
N PHE A 123 -1.15 0.05 -2.41
CA PHE A 123 -2.29 0.90 -2.14
C PHE A 123 -2.02 1.82 -0.93
N VAL A 124 -1.87 3.12 -1.19
CA VAL A 124 -1.98 4.13 -0.14
C VAL A 124 -3.47 4.28 0.15
N GLU A 125 -3.94 3.71 1.25
CA GLU A 125 -5.30 3.98 1.73
C GLU A 125 -5.38 5.47 2.09
N GLN A 126 -5.84 6.29 1.13
CA GLN A 126 -6.27 7.63 1.45
C GLN A 126 -7.53 7.49 2.29
N ARG A 127 -7.38 7.63 3.61
CA ARG A 127 -8.50 7.63 4.55
C ARG A 127 -9.28 8.94 4.41
N SER A 128 -9.94 9.11 3.27
CA SER A 128 -10.84 10.22 2.98
C SER A 128 -12.27 9.77 3.25
N PHE A 129 -13.07 10.66 3.85
CA PHE A 129 -14.52 10.43 4.01
C PHE A 129 -15.19 10.04 2.69
N TRP A 130 -14.70 10.58 1.56
CA TRP A 130 -15.18 10.26 0.22
C TRP A 130 -14.92 8.82 -0.21
N ASN A 131 -13.86 8.17 0.30
CA ASN A 131 -13.62 6.75 0.05
C ASN A 131 -14.67 5.86 0.72
N LEU A 132 -15.18 6.25 1.89
CA LEU A 132 -16.29 5.54 2.55
C LEU A 132 -17.59 5.69 1.76
N TYR A 133 -17.87 6.90 1.25
CA TYR A 133 -19.05 7.14 0.43
C TYR A 133 -19.00 6.34 -0.89
N ARG A 134 -17.85 6.36 -1.58
CA ARG A 134 -17.63 5.63 -2.84
C ARG A 134 -17.71 4.12 -2.66
N SER A 135 -17.09 3.60 -1.61
CA SER A 135 -17.01 2.14 -1.38
C SER A 135 -18.37 1.53 -1.01
N PHE A 136 -19.26 2.33 -0.42
CA PHE A 136 -20.60 1.91 0.00
C PHE A 136 -21.71 2.70 -0.71
N ASP A 137 -21.54 2.98 -2.01
CA ASP A 137 -22.44 3.81 -2.82
C ASP A 137 -23.91 3.34 -2.73
N ARG A 138 -24.14 2.03 -2.85
CA ARG A 138 -25.48 1.43 -2.82
C ARG A 138 -26.18 1.66 -1.48
N LEU A 139 -25.42 1.58 -0.39
CA LEU A 139 -25.95 1.78 0.97
C LEU A 139 -26.38 3.23 1.15
N TRP A 140 -25.54 4.19 0.77
CA TRP A 140 -25.87 5.61 0.91
C TRP A 140 -27.04 6.03 0.01
N VAL A 141 -27.09 5.53 -1.22
CA VAL A 141 -28.22 5.79 -2.13
C VAL A 141 -29.52 5.24 -1.55
N MET A 142 -29.52 4.00 -1.04
CA MET A 142 -30.70 3.44 -0.38
C MET A 142 -31.13 4.25 0.84
N LEU A 143 -30.21 4.61 1.73
CA LEU A 143 -30.52 5.35 2.95
C LEU A 143 -31.12 6.73 2.65
N ILE A 144 -30.54 7.48 1.71
CA ILE A 144 -31.02 8.83 1.36
C ILE A 144 -32.41 8.76 0.72
N LEU A 145 -32.62 7.83 -0.23
CA LEU A 145 -33.92 7.67 -0.89
C LEU A 145 -34.99 7.18 0.08
N PHE A 146 -34.65 6.23 0.94
CA PHE A 146 -35.55 5.74 1.97
C PHE A 146 -35.92 6.86 2.97
N LEU A 147 -34.94 7.64 3.41
CA LEU A 147 -35.17 8.77 4.30
C LEU A 147 -36.09 9.81 3.65
N GLN A 148 -35.85 10.16 2.38
CA GLN A 148 -36.73 11.07 1.63
C GLN A 148 -38.16 10.52 1.54
N ALA A 149 -38.33 9.24 1.20
CA ALA A 149 -39.64 8.60 1.15
C ALA A 149 -40.33 8.63 2.52
N ALA A 150 -39.60 8.29 3.59
CA ALA A 150 -40.11 8.29 4.96
C ALA A 150 -40.55 9.69 5.40
N ILE A 151 -39.78 10.73 5.07
CA ILE A 151 -40.14 12.13 5.36
C ILE A 151 -41.44 12.51 4.63
N ILE A 152 -41.55 12.17 3.33
CA ILE A 152 -42.75 12.49 2.53
C ILE A 152 -43.99 11.81 3.13
N VAL A 153 -43.89 10.54 3.52
CA VAL A 153 -45.00 9.79 4.13
C VAL A 153 -45.35 10.34 5.52
N ALA A 154 -44.34 10.59 6.35
CA ALA A 154 -44.53 11.06 7.73
C ALA A 154 -45.19 12.44 7.79
N TRP A 155 -44.90 13.31 6.81
CA TRP A 155 -45.43 14.67 6.77
C TRP A 155 -46.95 14.75 6.50
N GLU A 156 -47.56 13.68 5.99
CA GLU A 156 -49.01 13.63 5.71
C GLU A 156 -49.86 13.47 6.99
N GLY A 157 -49.25 13.00 8.10
CA GLY A 157 -49.91 12.91 9.41
C GLY A 157 -51.06 11.89 9.49
N LYS A 158 -51.04 10.84 8.65
CA LYS A 158 -52.04 9.75 8.71
C LYS A 158 -51.61 8.67 9.72
N ASP A 159 -52.59 8.00 10.33
CA ASP A 159 -52.34 6.93 11.32
C ASP A 159 -51.49 5.77 10.76
N TYR A 160 -51.59 5.50 9.46
CA TYR A 160 -50.83 4.43 8.81
C TYR A 160 -50.16 4.87 7.50
N PRO A 161 -48.91 4.43 7.22
CA PRO A 161 -48.16 4.77 6.00
C PRO A 161 -48.91 4.45 4.70
N TRP A 162 -49.60 3.31 4.64
CA TRP A 162 -50.34 2.87 3.45
C TRP A 162 -51.51 3.78 3.11
N HIS A 163 -52.12 4.43 4.10
CA HIS A 163 -53.19 5.39 3.88
C HIS A 163 -52.67 6.71 3.30
N ALA A 164 -51.46 7.12 3.70
CA ALA A 164 -50.79 8.28 3.10
C ALA A 164 -50.42 8.03 1.63
N LEU A 165 -50.00 6.80 1.27
CA LEU A 165 -49.66 6.43 -0.11
C LEU A 165 -50.86 6.39 -1.08
N SER A 166 -52.09 6.35 -0.56
CA SER A 166 -53.29 6.44 -1.38
C SER A 166 -53.57 7.85 -1.87
N SER A 167 -52.97 8.88 -1.27
CA SER A 167 -53.18 10.27 -1.68
C SER A 167 -52.37 10.60 -2.93
N ARG A 168 -53.03 11.30 -3.88
CA ARG A 168 -52.40 11.66 -5.15
C ARG A 168 -51.25 12.66 -4.94
N ASP A 169 -51.34 13.52 -3.94
CA ASP A 169 -50.30 14.48 -3.60
C ASP A 169 -49.02 13.81 -3.09
N VAL A 170 -49.14 12.76 -2.26
CA VAL A 170 -47.99 11.97 -1.79
C VAL A 170 -47.36 11.20 -2.95
N GLN A 171 -48.17 10.62 -3.84
CA GLN A 171 -47.65 9.93 -5.03
C GLN A 171 -46.84 10.86 -5.95
N VAL A 172 -47.31 12.10 -6.17
CA VAL A 172 -46.57 13.10 -6.95
C VAL A 172 -45.28 13.49 -6.23
N LYS A 173 -45.31 13.70 -4.91
CA LYS A 173 -44.11 13.98 -4.12
C LYS A 173 -43.11 12.82 -4.16
N MET A 174 -43.56 11.57 -4.20
CA MET A 174 -42.67 10.40 -4.32
C MET A 174 -41.86 10.40 -5.63
N LEU A 175 -42.38 11.00 -6.71
CA LEU A 175 -41.61 11.13 -7.95
C LEU A 175 -40.35 11.98 -7.79
N THR A 176 -40.28 12.84 -6.77
CA THR A 176 -39.05 13.60 -6.45
C THR A 176 -37.89 12.69 -6.06
N MET A 177 -38.14 11.44 -5.66
CA MET A 177 -37.08 10.46 -5.40
C MET A 177 -36.27 10.13 -6.66
N PHE A 178 -36.89 10.15 -7.85
CA PHE A 178 -36.17 9.90 -9.10
C PHE A 178 -35.18 11.03 -9.41
N LEU A 179 -35.56 12.28 -9.11
CA LEU A 179 -34.68 13.44 -9.24
C LEU A 179 -33.49 13.32 -8.28
N THR A 180 -33.75 13.00 -7.01
CA THR A 180 -32.68 12.79 -6.01
C THR A 180 -31.76 11.64 -6.42
N TRP A 181 -32.32 10.53 -6.92
CA TRP A 181 -31.55 9.38 -7.39
C TRP A 181 -30.62 9.77 -8.54
N SER A 182 -31.12 10.53 -9.52
CA SER A 182 -30.31 11.06 -10.62
C SER A 182 -29.17 11.95 -10.11
N GLY A 183 -29.44 12.83 -9.13
CA GLY A 183 -28.44 13.69 -8.51
C GLY A 183 -27.34 12.89 -7.78
N LEU A 184 -27.72 11.85 -7.04
CA LEU A 184 -26.78 10.96 -6.36
C LEU A 184 -25.91 10.17 -7.34
N ARG A 185 -26.48 9.69 -8.45
CA ARG A 185 -25.72 9.02 -9.52
C ARG A 185 -24.74 9.96 -10.21
N PHE A 186 -25.13 11.21 -10.43
CA PHE A 186 -24.23 12.22 -10.96
C PHE A 186 -23.08 12.52 -9.99
N LEU A 187 -23.36 12.70 -8.70
CA LEU A 187 -22.33 12.89 -7.66
C LEU A 187 -21.35 11.71 -7.62
N GLN A 188 -21.86 10.48 -7.69
CA GLN A 188 -21.04 9.27 -7.75
C GLN A 188 -20.08 9.30 -8.95
N SER A 189 -20.57 9.66 -10.14
CA SER A 189 -19.72 9.74 -11.33
C SER A 189 -18.60 10.79 -11.21
N LEU A 190 -18.88 11.94 -10.58
CA LEU A 190 -17.88 12.97 -10.30
C LEU A 190 -16.82 12.48 -9.31
N LEU A 191 -17.25 11.76 -8.27
CA LEU A 191 -16.35 11.20 -7.26
C LEU A 191 -15.43 10.13 -7.83
N ASP A 192 -15.95 9.24 -8.68
CA ASP A 192 -15.15 8.23 -9.35
C ASP A 192 -14.10 8.88 -10.29
N ALA A 193 -14.49 9.90 -11.06
CA ALA A 193 -13.56 10.65 -11.91
C ALA A 193 -12.48 11.38 -11.10
N GLY A 194 -12.86 12.07 -10.02
CA GLY A 194 -11.92 12.82 -9.18
C GLY A 194 -10.93 11.93 -8.43
N MET A 195 -11.39 10.79 -7.90
CA MET A 195 -10.53 9.85 -7.19
C MET A 195 -9.60 9.08 -8.14
N GLN A 196 -10.04 8.76 -9.37
CA GLN A 196 -9.14 8.20 -10.38
C GLN A 196 -8.09 9.21 -10.83
N TYR A 197 -8.45 10.49 -11.00
CA TYR A 197 -7.49 11.54 -11.36
C TYR A 197 -6.39 11.69 -10.31
N SER A 198 -6.74 11.65 -9.02
CA SER A 198 -5.78 11.72 -7.91
C SER A 198 -4.80 10.53 -7.84
N LEU A 199 -5.08 9.41 -8.52
CA LEU A 199 -4.18 8.25 -8.57
C LEU A 199 -3.21 8.29 -9.76
N ILE A 200 -3.53 9.07 -10.80
CA ILE A 200 -2.75 9.16 -12.04
C ILE A 200 -1.82 10.39 -12.05
N SER A 201 -2.16 11.44 -11.29
CA SER A 201 -1.31 12.64 -11.09
C SER A 201 -0.31 12.48 -9.95
#